data_AF-A0A8H5DA90-F1
#
_entry.id   AF-A0A8H5DA90-F1
#
_cell.length_a   1.000
_cell.length_b   1.000
_cell.length_c   1.000
_cell.angle_alpha   90.00
_cell.angle_beta   90.00
_cell.angle_gamma   90.00
#
_symmetry.space_group_name_H-M   'P 1'
#
loop_
_entity.id
_entity.type
_entity.pdbx_description
1 polymer ?
#
loop_
_entity_poly.entity_id
_entity_poly.type
_entity_poly.pdbx_seq_one_letter_code
_entity_poly.pdbx_strand_id
1 'polypeptide(L)'
;MPVIGARTAGLVVASRLSEDVKTTVCILEVGQNLVETPEMFKDHNASMNDRVERFNTVPQPGIKNRSIYHQRGKTVEGTSSTDDLSNDRGHADDYDGEMLATGEIDVSRSTTS
;
A
#
# COMPACT_ATOMS: atom_id res chain seq x y z
N MET A 1 9.56 5.82 -18.22
CA MET A 1 9.48 4.63 -17.35
C MET A 1 8.11 4.56 -16.71
N PRO A 2 7.33 3.50 -16.97
CA PRO A 2 6.01 3.34 -16.38
C PRO A 2 6.10 2.81 -14.94
N VAL A 3 5.27 3.35 -14.05
CA VAL A 3 4.98 2.83 -12.71
C VAL A 3 3.50 2.48 -12.66
N ILE A 4 3.20 1.22 -12.34
CA ILE A 4 1.81 0.74 -12.28
C ILE A 4 1.31 0.86 -10.84
N GLY A 5 0.29 1.69 -10.67
CA GLY A 5 -0.32 2.03 -9.38
C GLY A 5 0.32 3.26 -8.74
N ALA A 6 -0.49 4.29 -8.48
CA ALA A 6 -0.14 5.48 -7.70
C ALA A 6 -0.42 5.26 -6.21
N ARG A 7 -0.04 4.08 -5.69
CA ARG A 7 -0.16 3.71 -4.26
C ARG A 7 1.14 3.97 -3.51
N THR A 8 1.16 3.76 -2.20
CA THR A 8 2.30 4.04 -1.30
C THR A 8 3.68 3.69 -1.91
N ALA A 9 3.90 2.42 -2.29
CA ALA A 9 5.19 2.01 -2.88
C ALA A 9 5.44 2.62 -4.26
N GLY A 10 4.42 2.67 -5.13
CA GLY A 10 4.53 3.21 -6.48
C GLY A 10 4.88 4.70 -6.49
N LEU A 11 4.28 5.49 -5.59
CA LEU A 11 4.60 6.91 -5.44
C LEU A 11 6.03 7.14 -4.92
N VAL A 12 6.51 6.31 -4.00
CA VAL A 12 7.91 6.38 -3.54
C VAL A 12 8.87 6.09 -4.70
N VAL A 13 8.63 5.01 -5.45
CA VAL A 13 9.43 4.65 -6.62
C VAL A 13 9.41 5.76 -7.66
N ALA A 14 8.22 6.26 -8.02
CA ALA A 14 8.08 7.34 -9.00
C ALA A 14 8.81 8.62 -8.57
N SER A 15 8.69 9.00 -7.29
CA SER A 15 9.39 10.16 -6.73
C SER A 15 10.90 10.01 -6.85
N ARG A 16 11.47 8.88 -6.42
CA ARG A 16 12.92 8.63 -6.49
C ARG A 16 13.46 8.60 -7.91
N LEU A 17 12.74 7.96 -8.83
CA LEU A 17 13.14 7.91 -10.23
C LEU A 17 13.10 9.28 -10.91
N SER A 18 12.15 10.13 -10.52
CA SER A 18 12.02 11.48 -11.07
C SER A 18 13.08 12.47 -10.56
N GLU A 19 13.89 12.11 -9.56
CA GLU A 19 15.04 12.91 -9.12
C GLU A 19 16.12 13.01 -10.22
N ASP A 20 16.20 12.02 -11.13
CA ASP A 20 17.05 12.09 -12.31
C ASP A 20 16.35 12.83 -13.46
N VAL A 21 16.88 14.01 -13.81
CA VAL A 21 16.36 14.87 -14.89
C VAL A 21 16.35 14.21 -16.27
N LYS A 22 17.11 13.12 -16.47
CA LYS A 22 17.10 12.34 -17.72
C LYS A 22 15.99 11.30 -17.78
N THR A 23 15.33 11.04 -16.65
CA THR A 23 14.32 9.99 -16.51
C THR A 23 12.92 10.60 -16.52
N THR A 24 12.11 10.26 -17.53
CA THR A 24 10.69 10.59 -17.54
C THR A 24 9.89 9.46 -16.91
N VAL A 25 9.09 9.77 -15.88
CA VAL A 25 8.22 8.81 -15.19
C VAL A 25 6.76 9.01 -15.58
N CYS A 26 6.03 7.92 -15.82
CA CYS A 26 4.58 7.94 -16.07
C CYS A 26 3.92 6.99 -15.09
N ILE A 27 2.90 7.45 -14.37
CA ILE A 27 2.18 6.65 -13.37
C ILE A 27 0.80 6.30 -13.93
N LEU A 28 0.40 5.04 -13.83
CA LEU A 28 -0.91 4.54 -14.24
C LEU A 28 -1.69 4.06 -13.02
N GLU A 29 -2.76 4.76 -12.64
CA GLU A 29 -3.64 4.41 -11.52
C GLU A 29 -5.08 4.23 -12.00
N VAL A 30 -5.75 3.19 -11.52
CA VAL A 30 -7.14 2.88 -11.88
C VAL A 30 -8.12 3.69 -11.02
N GLY A 31 -7.68 4.09 -9.82
CA GLY A 31 -8.45 4.91 -8.90
C GLY A 31 -8.49 6.41 -9.23
N GLN A 32 -9.40 7.11 -8.56
CA GLN A 32 -9.55 8.56 -8.70
C GLN A 32 -8.38 9.32 -8.03
N ASN A 33 -8.01 10.47 -8.58
CA ASN A 33 -7.11 11.42 -7.92
C ASN A 33 -7.94 12.35 -7.02
N LEU A 34 -7.72 12.23 -5.71
CA LEU A 34 -8.48 12.95 -4.68
C LEU A 34 -7.58 13.70 -3.70
N VAL A 35 -6.32 13.96 -4.09
CA VAL A 35 -5.32 14.62 -3.24
C VAL A 35 -5.80 15.99 -2.73
N GLU A 36 -6.63 16.69 -3.51
CA GLU A 36 -7.20 18.00 -3.14
C GLU A 36 -8.52 17.90 -2.36
N THR A 37 -9.01 16.69 -2.04
CA THR A 37 -10.30 16.48 -1.38
C THR A 37 -10.11 16.30 0.14
N PRO A 38 -10.53 17.26 0.99
CA PRO A 38 -10.26 17.22 2.44
C PRO A 38 -11.03 16.12 3.21
N GLU A 39 -12.02 15.49 2.57
CA GLU A 39 -12.93 14.51 3.20
C GLU A 39 -12.42 13.07 3.21
N MET A 40 -11.22 12.78 2.67
CA MET A 40 -10.71 11.41 2.56
C MET A 40 -10.68 10.64 3.89
N PHE A 41 -10.45 11.35 5.00
CA PHE A 41 -10.30 10.74 6.34
C PHE A 41 -11.61 10.55 7.13
N LYS A 42 -12.77 11.00 6.60
CA LYS A 42 -13.96 11.19 7.45
C LYS A 42 -15.02 10.10 7.39
N ASP A 43 -14.96 9.18 6.44
CA ASP A 43 -16.02 8.16 6.31
C ASP A 43 -15.45 6.75 6.21
N HIS A 44 -15.35 6.11 7.37
CA HIS A 44 -15.08 4.67 7.51
C HIS A 44 -16.31 3.83 7.12
N ASN A 45 -17.45 4.48 6.83
CA ASN A 45 -18.65 3.80 6.37
C ASN A 45 -18.56 3.56 4.86
N ALA A 46 -18.92 2.34 4.47
CA ALA A 46 -18.84 1.78 3.13
C ALA A 46 -19.68 2.48 2.03
N SER A 47 -20.10 3.74 2.22
CA SER A 47 -20.85 4.55 1.25
C SER A 47 -19.98 5.07 0.09
N MET A 48 -18.65 4.97 0.19
CA MET A 48 -17.68 5.42 -0.83
C MET A 48 -17.50 4.38 -1.95
N ASN A 49 -18.57 4.11 -2.70
CA ASN A 49 -18.66 2.96 -3.62
C ASN A 49 -17.54 2.91 -4.70
N ASP A 50 -17.00 4.05 -5.09
CA ASP A 50 -16.03 4.14 -6.19
C ASP A 50 -14.57 4.30 -5.72
N ARG A 51 -14.35 4.54 -4.42
CA ARG A 51 -13.01 4.79 -3.83
C ARG A 51 -12.40 3.57 -3.17
N VAL A 52 -13.18 2.49 -3.03
CA VAL A 52 -12.76 1.25 -2.36
C VAL A 52 -12.97 0.08 -3.29
N GLU A 53 -11.90 -0.66 -3.55
CA GLU A 53 -11.98 -1.97 -4.17
C GLU A 53 -12.35 -3.00 -3.10
N ARG A 54 -13.42 -3.77 -3.36
CA ARG A 54 -14.04 -4.66 -2.38
C ARG A 54 -13.68 -6.11 -2.69
N PHE A 55 -12.75 -6.67 -1.92
CA PHE A 55 -12.43 -8.09 -1.99
C PHE A 55 -13.08 -8.86 -0.85
N ASN A 56 -13.35 -10.13 -1.11
CA ASN A 56 -13.73 -11.09 -0.10
C ASN A 56 -12.79 -12.28 -0.19
N THR A 57 -12.38 -12.83 0.95
CA THR A 57 -11.69 -14.12 0.94
C THR A 57 -12.61 -15.22 0.45
N VAL A 58 -12.03 -16.31 -0.05
CA VAL A 58 -12.76 -17.59 -0.13
C VAL A 58 -13.15 -18.04 1.29
N PRO A 59 -14.20 -18.86 1.47
CA PRO A 59 -14.58 -19.38 2.78
C PRO A 59 -13.38 -20.00 3.51
N GLN A 60 -13.12 -19.54 4.73
CA GLN A 60 -11.96 -19.96 5.51
C GLN A 60 -12.36 -21.04 6.54
N PRO A 61 -11.86 -22.28 6.44
CA PRO A 61 -12.24 -23.37 7.34
C PRO A 61 -11.96 -23.07 8.82
N GLY A 62 -10.84 -22.38 9.10
CA GLY A 62 -10.42 -22.02 10.46
C GLY A 62 -11.34 -21.03 11.18
N ILE A 63 -12.30 -20.43 10.49
CA ILE A 63 -13.24 -19.44 11.06
C ILE A 63 -14.69 -19.73 10.70
N LYS A 64 -15.08 -21.01 10.76
CA LYS A 64 -16.44 -21.50 10.47
C LYS A 64 -16.88 -21.20 9.04
N ASN A 65 -15.98 -21.36 8.07
CA ASN A 65 -16.24 -21.08 6.65
C ASN A 65 -16.75 -19.66 6.37
N ARG A 66 -16.40 -18.68 7.23
CA ARG A 66 -16.71 -17.28 6.95
C ARG A 66 -15.87 -16.78 5.79
N SER A 67 -16.51 -15.98 4.94
CA SER A 67 -15.86 -15.07 4.00
C SER A 67 -15.57 -13.76 4.73
N ILE A 68 -14.34 -13.25 4.62
CA ILE A 68 -13.92 -12.02 5.29
C ILE A 68 -13.78 -10.91 4.26
N TYR A 69 -14.35 -9.75 4.57
CA TYR A 69 -14.25 -8.55 3.76
C TYR A 69 -12.85 -7.93 3.90
N HIS A 70 -12.22 -7.65 2.76
CA HIS A 70 -10.94 -6.98 2.65
C HIS A 70 -11.06 -5.78 1.72
N GLN A 71 -11.14 -4.60 2.32
CA GLN A 71 -11.12 -3.34 1.58
C GLN A 71 -9.71 -2.98 1.11
N ARG A 72 -9.61 -2.40 -0.08
CA ARG A 72 -8.37 -1.80 -0.62
C ARG A 72 -8.69 -0.43 -1.20
N GLY A 73 -7.83 0.56 -0.96
CA GLY A 73 -8.01 1.91 -1.53
C GLY A 73 -7.88 1.90 -3.05
N LYS A 74 -8.86 2.47 -3.73
CA LYS A 74 -8.93 2.64 -5.19
C LYS A 74 -8.86 4.12 -5.55
N THR A 75 -7.77 4.74 -5.12
CA THR A 75 -7.46 6.16 -5.33
C THR A 75 -5.95 6.32 -5.51
N VAL A 76 -5.51 7.50 -5.95
CA VAL A 76 -4.13 7.95 -5.68
C VAL A 76 -3.89 7.87 -4.16
N GLU A 77 -2.69 7.47 -3.75
CA GLU A 77 -2.28 7.08 -2.37
C GLU A 77 -2.68 5.64 -1.97
N GLY A 78 -3.64 5.02 -2.67
CA GLY A 78 -4.05 3.64 -2.41
C GLY A 78 -4.71 3.46 -1.04
N THR A 79 -4.45 2.34 -0.36
CA THR A 79 -5.03 2.07 0.97
C THR A 79 -4.61 3.08 2.04
N SER A 80 -3.49 3.78 1.84
CA SER A 80 -3.03 4.82 2.78
C SER A 80 -4.02 5.97 2.96
N SER A 81 -4.93 6.20 1.99
CA SER A 81 -5.96 7.25 2.09
C SER A 81 -7.11 6.90 3.03
N THR A 82 -7.20 5.63 3.45
CA THR A 82 -8.30 5.09 4.28
C THR A 82 -7.80 4.33 5.51
N ASP A 83 -6.49 4.29 5.74
CA ASP A 83 -5.89 3.55 6.85
C ASP A 83 -5.95 4.35 8.16
N ASP A 84 -5.66 3.69 9.28
CA ASP A 84 -5.73 4.27 10.62
C ASP A 84 -4.51 5.14 10.99
N LEU A 85 -3.62 5.39 10.03
CA LEU A 85 -2.41 6.23 10.15
C LEU A 85 -1.39 5.74 11.20
N SER A 86 -1.53 4.50 11.68
CA SER A 86 -0.53 3.85 12.52
C SER A 86 0.77 3.65 11.74
N ASN A 87 1.90 4.02 12.34
CA ASN A 87 3.22 3.83 11.74
C ASN A 87 4.12 3.04 12.67
N ASP A 88 4.06 1.72 12.53
CA ASP A 88 4.95 0.78 13.19
C ASP A 88 5.82 0.13 12.14
N ARG A 89 7.14 0.21 12.31
CA ARG A 89 8.06 -0.37 11.34
C ARG A 89 8.15 -1.90 11.44
N GLY A 90 7.68 -2.54 12.51
CA GLY A 90 7.86 -3.99 12.76
C GLY A 90 9.08 -4.32 13.63
N HIS A 91 9.17 -5.57 14.11
CA HIS A 91 10.24 -6.06 14.97
C HIS A 91 11.51 -6.38 14.17
N ALA A 92 12.69 -6.40 14.79
CA ALA A 92 13.95 -6.69 14.08
C ALA A 92 13.92 -8.09 13.42
N ASP A 93 13.42 -9.08 14.15
CA ASP A 93 13.29 -10.47 13.69
C ASP A 93 12.47 -10.63 12.40
N ASP A 94 11.54 -9.72 12.12
CA ASP A 94 10.74 -9.74 10.88
C ASP A 94 11.63 -9.53 9.64
N TYR A 95 12.68 -8.71 9.77
CA TYR A 95 13.63 -8.40 8.70
C TYR A 95 14.71 -9.47 8.54
N ASP A 96 15.21 -9.99 9.67
CA ASP A 96 16.20 -11.07 9.67
C ASP A 96 15.60 -12.36 9.07
N GLY A 97 14.31 -12.61 9.33
CA GLY A 97 13.55 -13.71 8.73
C GLY A 97 13.44 -13.61 7.19
N GLU A 98 13.27 -12.41 6.62
CA GLU A 98 13.22 -12.20 5.17
C GLU A 98 14.57 -12.43 4.49
N MET A 99 15.67 -12.04 5.14
CA MET A 99 17.02 -12.31 4.64
C MET A 99 17.28 -13.82 4.49
N LEU A 100 16.80 -14.62 5.45
CA LEU A 100 16.91 -16.09 5.43
C LEU A 100 16.07 -16.73 4.31
N ALA A 101 14.93 -16.13 3.94
CA ALA A 101 14.03 -16.68 2.94
C ALA A 101 14.44 -16.38 1.50
N THR A 102 15.16 -15.27 1.25
CA THR A 102 15.40 -14.75 -0.10
C THR A 102 16.87 -14.69 -0.51
N GLY A 103 17.81 -14.47 0.42
CA GLY A 103 19.25 -14.44 0.16
C GLY A 103 19.76 -13.36 -0.82
N GLU A 104 18.89 -12.51 -1.37
CA GLU A 104 19.20 -11.62 -2.50
C GLU A 104 19.29 -10.14 -2.12
N ILE A 105 18.73 -9.71 -0.98
CA ILE A 105 18.68 -8.30 -0.57
C ILE A 105 18.92 -8.20 0.94
N ASP A 106 19.88 -7.38 1.35
CA ASP A 106 20.06 -7.00 2.75
C ASP A 106 18.97 -5.99 3.15
N VAL A 107 17.93 -6.51 3.79
CA VAL A 107 16.83 -5.73 4.40
C VAL A 107 16.97 -5.64 5.92
N SER A 108 18.09 -6.12 6.48
CA SER A 108 18.32 -6.10 7.92
C SER A 108 18.34 -4.67 8.45
N ARG A 109 17.81 -4.47 9.66
CA ARG A 109 17.97 -3.18 10.34
C ARG A 109 19.39 -3.10 10.88
N SER A 110 20.17 -2.12 10.43
CA SER A 110 21.43 -1.80 11.08
C SER A 110 21.16 -1.37 12.53
N THR A 111 21.47 -2.22 13.50
CA THR A 111 21.43 -1.88 14.92
C THR A 111 22.63 -1.01 15.26
N THR A 112 22.64 0.25 14.82
CA THR A 112 23.53 1.27 15.40
C THR A 112 22.75 2.03 16.46
N SER A 113 23.00 1.64 17.71
CA SER A 113 22.77 2.45 18.91
C SER A 113 23.74 3.62 18.97
#